data_AF-A0A376UCT9-F1
#
_entry.id   AF-A0A376UCT9-F1
#
_cell.length_a   1.000
_cell.length_b   1.000
_cell.length_c   1.000
_cell.angle_alpha   90.00
_cell.angle_beta   90.00
_cell.angle_gamma   90.00
#
_symmetry.space_group_name_H-M   'P 1'
#
loop_
_entity.id
_entity.type
_entity.pdbx_description
1 polymer ?
#
loop_
_entity_poly.entity_id
_entity_poly.type
_entity_poly.pdbx_seq_one_letter_code
_entity_poly.pdbx_strand_id
1 'polypeptide(L)'
;MTVGRFTGGWFIDSYSRVAVVRASALMGALGIGLIIFVDSAWVAGVSVVLWGLGASLGFPLTISAASDTGPDAPTRVSVVATTGYLAFLVGPPLLGYLGEHYGLRSAMLVVLALVILAAIVAKAVAKPDTKTQTAMENS
;
A
#
# COMPACT_ATOMS: atom_id res chain seq x y z
N MET A 1 -0.45 -18.72 -9.13
CA MET A 1 -1.11 -19.06 -7.84
C MET A 1 -0.41 -20.16 -7.07
N THR A 2 -0.03 -21.28 -7.69
CA THR A 2 0.66 -22.40 -6.99
C THR A 2 2.09 -22.05 -6.57
N VAL A 3 2.86 -21.35 -7.42
CA VAL A 3 4.24 -20.93 -7.10
C VAL A 3 4.24 -19.93 -5.93
N GLY A 4 3.37 -18.91 -5.97
CA GLY A 4 3.27 -17.91 -4.90
C GLY A 4 2.87 -18.50 -3.53
N ARG A 5 2.18 -19.64 -3.51
CA ARG A 5 1.82 -20.34 -2.26
C ARG A 5 3.01 -21.08 -1.63
N PHE A 6 4.00 -21.49 -2.42
CA PHE A 6 5.19 -22.22 -1.94
C PHE A 6 6.41 -21.32 -1.71
N THR A 7 6.57 -20.22 -2.47
CA THR A 7 7.64 -19.23 -2.19
C THR A 7 7.27 -18.27 -1.06
N GLY A 8 5.98 -18.07 -0.78
CA GLY A 8 5.51 -17.12 0.24
C GLY A 8 5.79 -17.56 1.69
N GLY A 9 5.76 -18.86 1.98
CA GLY A 9 5.96 -19.37 3.35
C GLY A 9 7.37 -19.11 3.89
N TRP A 10 8.39 -19.13 3.04
CA TRP A 10 9.79 -18.91 3.45
C TRP A 10 10.19 -17.43 3.46
N PHE A 11 9.57 -16.62 2.59
CA PHE A 11 9.87 -15.18 2.52
C PHE A 11 9.27 -14.37 3.68
N ILE A 12 8.21 -14.90 4.31
CA ILE A 12 7.51 -14.24 5.44
C ILE A 12 8.22 -14.49 6.78
N ASP A 13 8.95 -15.59 6.94
CA ASP A 13 9.66 -15.90 8.20
C ASP A 13 10.98 -15.11 8.40
N SER A 14 11.52 -14.48 7.35
CA SER A 14 12.80 -13.74 7.43
C SER A 14 12.68 -12.22 7.22
N TYR A 15 11.56 -11.69 6.74
CA TYR A 15 11.41 -10.25 6.49
C TYR A 15 10.46 -9.62 7.52
N SER A 16 11.01 -8.81 8.43
CA SER A 16 10.26 -7.98 9.38
C SER A 16 9.07 -7.33 8.66
N ARG A 17 7.87 -7.47 9.23
CA ARG A 17 6.59 -6.93 8.72
C ARG A 17 6.72 -5.49 8.18
N VAL A 18 7.59 -4.70 8.82
CA VAL A 18 7.93 -3.31 8.48
C VAL A 18 8.71 -3.18 7.16
N ALA A 19 9.65 -4.07 6.88
CA ALA A 19 10.43 -4.06 5.65
C ALA A 19 9.56 -4.37 4.41
N VAL A 20 8.60 -5.30 4.54
CA VAL A 20 7.64 -5.62 3.48
C VAL A 20 6.70 -4.43 3.19
N VAL A 21 6.20 -3.77 4.25
CA VAL A 21 5.37 -2.55 4.13
C VAL A 21 6.14 -1.42 3.43
N ARG A 22 7.41 -1.22 3.80
CA ARG A 22 8.26 -0.20 3.17
C ARG A 22 8.55 -0.53 1.71
N ALA A 23 8.88 -1.77 1.41
CA ALA A 23 9.15 -2.21 0.04
C ALA A 23 7.91 -2.06 -0.85
N SER A 24 6.72 -2.42 -0.37
CA SER A 24 5.47 -2.27 -1.14
C SER A 24 5.11 -0.81 -1.38
N ALA A 25 5.26 0.05 -0.36
CA ALA A 25 5.04 1.48 -0.50
C ALA A 25 6.02 2.13 -1.50
N LEU A 26 7.30 1.74 -1.45
CA LEU A 26 8.31 2.21 -2.39
C LEU A 26 8.03 1.74 -3.82
N MET A 27 7.68 0.47 -4.02
CA MET A 27 7.34 -0.06 -5.35
C MET A 27 6.09 0.62 -5.92
N GLY A 28 5.07 0.86 -5.10
CA GLY A 28 3.86 1.58 -5.52
C GLY A 28 4.14 3.03 -5.91
N ALA A 29 4.93 3.75 -5.10
CA ALA A 29 5.32 5.13 -5.39
C ALA A 29 6.20 5.23 -6.64
N LEU A 30 7.16 4.31 -6.82
CA LEU A 30 8.00 4.22 -8.02
C LEU A 30 7.18 3.94 -9.28
N GLY A 31 6.24 2.99 -9.23
CA GLY A 31 5.36 2.67 -10.36
C GLY A 31 4.52 3.87 -10.81
N ILE A 32 3.91 4.59 -9.86
CA ILE A 32 3.11 5.78 -10.20
C ILE A 32 4.01 6.92 -10.71
N GLY A 33 5.18 7.13 -10.09
CA GLY A 33 6.14 8.13 -10.53
C GLY A 33 6.61 7.91 -11.97
N LEU A 34 6.95 6.65 -12.33
CA LEU A 34 7.36 6.30 -13.68
C LEU A 34 6.24 6.55 -14.71
N ILE A 35 4.98 6.28 -14.38
CA ILE A 35 3.81 6.58 -15.23
C ILE A 35 3.66 8.08 -15.52
N ILE A 36 4.00 8.93 -14.54
CA ILE A 36 3.83 10.39 -14.65
C ILE A 36 4.98 11.03 -15.44
N PHE A 37 6.22 10.62 -15.15
CA PHE A 37 7.42 11.31 -15.65
C PHE A 37 8.01 10.71 -16.93
N VAL A 38 7.62 9.50 -17.33
CA VAL A 38 8.19 8.83 -18.50
C VAL A 38 7.14 8.59 -19.58
N ASP A 39 7.33 9.22 -20.74
CA ASP A 39 6.42 9.10 -21.90
C ASP A 39 6.84 7.95 -22.82
N SER A 40 6.78 6.71 -22.32
CA SER A 40 7.10 5.51 -23.09
C SER A 40 6.11 4.39 -22.80
N ALA A 41 5.51 3.82 -23.85
CA ALA A 41 4.54 2.73 -23.72
C ALA A 41 5.12 1.49 -23.01
N TRP A 42 6.40 1.20 -23.23
CA TRP A 42 7.09 0.11 -22.54
C TRP A 42 7.24 0.39 -21.05
N VAL A 43 7.60 1.62 -20.70
CA VAL A 43 7.76 2.06 -19.31
C VAL A 43 6.41 2.12 -18.61
N ALA A 44 5.34 2.52 -19.29
CA ALA A 44 3.98 2.46 -18.75
C ALA A 44 3.58 1.03 -18.36
N GLY A 45 3.89 0.04 -19.22
CA GLY A 45 3.65 -1.38 -18.90
C GLY A 45 4.39 -1.84 -17.64
N VAL A 46 5.69 -1.56 -17.55
CA VAL A 46 6.51 -1.89 -16.36
C VAL A 46 5.99 -1.17 -15.11
N SER A 47 5.58 0.09 -15.27
CA SER A 47 5.04 0.92 -14.19
C SER A 47 3.74 0.38 -13.63
N VAL A 48 2.81 -0.09 -14.47
CA VAL A 48 1.57 -0.74 -14.03
C VAL A 48 1.87 -2.03 -13.26
N VAL A 49 2.85 -2.82 -13.71
CA VAL A 49 3.27 -4.04 -12.99
C VAL A 49 3.84 -3.69 -11.62
N LEU A 50 4.75 -2.71 -11.54
CA LEU A 50 5.33 -2.24 -10.27
C LEU A 50 4.26 -1.67 -9.33
N TRP A 51 3.34 -0.88 -9.87
CA TRP A 51 2.21 -0.34 -9.12
C TRP A 51 1.30 -1.45 -8.60
N GLY A 52 0.96 -2.43 -9.45
CA GLY A 52 0.15 -3.60 -9.07
C GLY A 52 0.81 -4.45 -8.00
N LEU A 53 2.13 -4.68 -8.07
CA LEU A 53 2.89 -5.38 -7.04
C LEU A 53 2.85 -4.63 -5.70
N GLY A 54 3.09 -3.31 -5.71
CA GLY A 54 3.01 -2.48 -4.51
C GLY A 54 1.60 -2.44 -3.91
N ALA A 55 0.57 -2.32 -4.74
CA ALA A 55 -0.83 -2.30 -4.34
C ALA A 55 -1.33 -3.65 -3.80
N SER A 56 -0.82 -4.77 -4.31
CA SER A 56 -1.23 -6.12 -3.90
C SER A 56 -0.98 -6.40 -2.42
N LEU A 57 0.09 -5.80 -1.88
CA LEU A 57 0.44 -5.89 -0.47
C LEU A 57 -0.31 -4.86 0.37
N GLY A 58 -0.83 -3.78 -0.21
CA GLY A 58 -1.55 -2.73 0.52
C GLY A 58 -2.75 -3.26 1.32
N PHE A 59 -3.60 -4.07 0.70
CA PHE A 59 -4.79 -4.63 1.35
C PHE A 59 -4.48 -5.60 2.51
N PRO A 60 -3.66 -6.65 2.35
CA PRO A 60 -3.33 -7.53 3.47
C PRO A 60 -2.59 -6.79 4.59
N LEU A 61 -1.80 -5.75 4.27
CA LEU A 61 -1.12 -4.92 5.26
C LEU A 61 -2.08 -4.01 6.04
N THR A 62 -3.09 -3.42 5.40
CA THR A 62 -4.07 -2.57 6.10
C THR A 62 -4.94 -3.39 7.03
N ILE A 63 -5.38 -4.59 6.61
CA ILE A 63 -6.13 -5.52 7.46
C ILE A 63 -5.25 -6.01 8.64
N SER A 64 -3.99 -6.33 8.36
CA SER A 64 -2.99 -6.72 9.36
C SER A 64 -2.67 -5.62 10.38
N ALA A 65 -2.69 -4.34 9.96
CA ALA A 65 -2.57 -3.21 10.87
C ALA A 65 -3.88 -3.02 11.64
N ALA A 66 -5.03 -3.23 10.98
CA ALA A 66 -6.35 -3.14 11.56
C ALA A 66 -6.65 -4.23 12.59
N SER A 67 -5.95 -5.36 12.59
CA SER A 67 -6.06 -6.38 13.64
C SER A 67 -5.22 -6.05 14.87
N ASP A 68 -4.05 -5.43 14.70
CA ASP A 68 -3.00 -5.37 15.73
C ASP A 68 -3.09 -4.14 16.68
N THR A 69 -4.01 -3.20 16.44
CA THR A 69 -4.06 -1.91 17.16
C THR A 69 -5.31 -1.74 18.02
N GLY A 70 -5.32 -2.36 19.21
CA GLY A 70 -6.28 -2.08 20.29
C GLY A 70 -7.40 -3.12 20.45
N PRO A 71 -8.37 -2.88 21.36
CA PRO A 71 -9.50 -3.77 21.58
C PRO A 71 -10.43 -3.81 20.34
N ASP A 72 -11.19 -4.89 20.17
CA ASP A 72 -12.20 -5.07 19.12
C ASP A 72 -11.68 -5.03 17.67
N ALA A 73 -10.74 -5.94 17.37
CA ALA A 73 -10.24 -6.18 16.01
C ALA A 73 -11.33 -6.37 14.92
N PRO A 74 -12.45 -7.10 15.15
CA PRO A 74 -13.47 -7.32 14.11
C PRO A 74 -14.11 -6.03 13.59
N THR A 75 -14.43 -5.10 14.50
CA THR A 75 -15.06 -3.81 14.16
C THR A 75 -14.13 -2.96 13.30
N ARG A 76 -12.84 -2.91 13.65
CA ARG A 76 -11.83 -2.11 12.92
C ARG A 76 -11.53 -2.67 11.54
N VAL A 77 -11.43 -3.99 11.42
CA VAL A 77 -11.29 -4.67 10.12
C VAL A 77 -12.51 -4.39 9.23
N SER A 78 -13.72 -4.39 9.80
CA SER A 78 -14.94 -4.03 9.07
C SER A 78 -14.88 -2.60 8.53
N VAL A 79 -14.49 -1.63 9.35
CA VAL A 79 -14.33 -0.23 8.92
C VAL A 79 -13.32 -0.10 7.78
N VAL A 80 -12.18 -0.78 7.88
CA VAL A 80 -11.16 -0.78 6.81
C VAL A 80 -11.69 -1.42 5.52
N ALA A 81 -12.41 -2.53 5.61
CA ALA A 81 -13.01 -3.18 4.45
C ALA A 81 -14.07 -2.30 3.78
N THR A 82 -15.00 -1.72 4.54
CA THR A 82 -16.02 -0.80 4.02
C THR A 82 -15.40 0.43 3.37
N THR A 83 -14.34 1.00 3.96
CA THR A 83 -13.60 2.13 3.38
C THR A 83 -12.94 1.72 2.06
N GLY A 84 -12.37 0.52 1.99
CA GLY A 84 -11.81 -0.03 0.75
C GLY A 84 -12.86 -0.21 -0.35
N TYR A 85 -14.05 -0.72 -0.02
CA TYR A 85 -15.14 -0.85 -0.97
C TYR A 85 -15.65 0.52 -1.47
N LEU A 86 -15.78 1.51 -0.58
CA LEU A 86 -16.13 2.87 -0.97
C LEU A 86 -15.07 3.48 -1.90
N ALA A 87 -13.79 3.29 -1.60
CA ALA A 87 -12.71 3.76 -2.46
C ALA A 87 -12.75 3.10 -3.84
N PHE A 88 -13.05 1.80 -3.93
CA PHE A 88 -13.24 1.10 -5.20
C PHE A 88 -14.48 1.53 -5.97
N LEU A 89 -15.55 1.93 -5.28
CA LEU A 89 -16.77 2.42 -5.90
C LEU A 89 -16.59 3.83 -6.48
N VAL A 90 -15.90 4.71 -5.74
CA VAL A 90 -15.72 6.13 -6.10
C VAL A 90 -14.51 6.35 -7.00
N GLY A 91 -13.45 5.54 -6.84
CA GLY A 91 -12.17 5.71 -7.53
C GLY A 91 -12.28 5.68 -9.06
N PRO A 92 -12.81 4.61 -9.67
CA PRO A 92 -12.89 4.51 -11.13
C PRO A 92 -13.76 5.60 -11.79
N PRO A 93 -14.96 5.93 -11.29
CA PRO A 93 -15.74 7.05 -11.84
C PRO A 93 -15.02 8.39 -11.72
N LEU A 94 -14.40 8.67 -10.57
CA LEU A 94 -13.66 9.92 -10.35
C LEU A 94 -12.47 10.03 -11.31
N LEU A 95 -11.70 8.95 -11.48
CA LEU A 95 -10.57 8.90 -12.39
C LEU A 95 -11.00 8.97 -13.87
N GLY A 96 -12.13 8.35 -14.22
CA GLY A 96 -12.72 8.44 -15.56
C GLY A 96 -13.11 9.88 -15.90
N TYR A 97 -13.83 10.54 -14.99
CA TYR A 97 -14.21 11.95 -15.12
C TYR A 97 -12.98 12.87 -15.26
N LEU A 98 -11.97 12.69 -14.41
CA LEU A 98 -10.73 13.47 -14.52
C LEU A 98 -9.96 13.16 -15.81
N GLY A 99 -9.98 11.90 -16.25
CA GLY A 99 -9.34 11.47 -17.49
C GLY A 99 -9.96 12.09 -18.73
N GLU A 100 -11.29 12.25 -18.77
CA GLU A 100 -12.01 12.90 -19.87
C GLU A 100 -11.75 14.41 -19.93
N HIS A 101 -11.72 15.09 -18.79
CA HIS A 101 -11.59 16.56 -18.73
C HIS A 101 -10.14 17.08 -18.75
N TYR A 102 -9.23 16.38 -18.09
CA TYR A 102 -7.85 16.84 -17.87
C TYR A 102 -6.79 15.87 -18.42
N GLY A 103 -7.21 14.77 -19.06
CA GLY A 103 -6.33 13.74 -19.61
C GLY A 103 -5.85 12.73 -18.57
N LEU A 104 -5.54 11.50 -19.03
CA LEU A 104 -5.19 10.37 -18.14
C LEU A 104 -3.96 10.64 -17.25
N ARG A 105 -2.99 11.41 -17.75
CA ARG A 105 -1.76 11.75 -17.00
C ARG A 105 -2.06 12.61 -15.76
N SER A 106 -2.99 13.56 -15.85
CA SER A 106 -3.37 14.39 -14.69
C SER A 106 -4.22 13.62 -13.69
N ALA A 107 -5.09 12.71 -14.15
CA ALA A 107 -5.84 11.80 -13.28
C ALA A 107 -4.93 10.95 -12.38
N MET A 108 -3.77 10.54 -12.90
CA MET A 108 -2.76 9.79 -12.13
C MET A 108 -2.10 10.62 -11.02
N LEU A 109 -2.10 11.96 -11.09
CA LEU A 109 -1.60 12.81 -10.00
C LEU A 109 -2.47 12.70 -8.75
N VAL A 110 -3.79 12.53 -8.91
CA VAL A 110 -4.70 12.30 -7.78
C VAL A 110 -4.35 10.99 -7.08
N VAL A 111 -4.10 9.93 -7.85
CA VAL A 111 -3.67 8.64 -7.30
C VAL A 111 -2.33 8.77 -6.58
N LEU A 112 -1.36 9.49 -7.18
CA LEU A 112 -0.07 9.75 -6.53
C LEU A 112 -0.25 10.50 -5.20
N ALA A 113 -1.08 11.55 -5.18
CA ALA A 113 -1.34 12.33 -3.98
C ALA A 113 -1.96 11.46 -2.86
N LEU A 114 -2.92 10.59 -3.20
CA LEU A 114 -3.51 9.66 -2.24
C LEU A 114 -2.50 8.64 -1.71
N VAL A 115 -1.62 8.12 -2.56
CA VAL A 115 -0.56 7.18 -2.14
C VAL A 115 0.48 7.88 -1.25
N ILE A 116 0.87 9.11 -1.57
CA ILE A 116 1.77 9.91 -0.72
C ILE A 116 1.11 10.19 0.63
N LEU A 117 -0.15 10.61 0.64
CA LEU A 117 -0.90 10.84 1.87
C LEU A 117 -0.97 9.57 2.72
N ALA A 118 -1.31 8.43 2.10
CA ALA A 118 -1.32 7.14 2.78
C ALA A 118 0.06 6.77 3.36
N ALA A 119 1.15 7.03 2.63
CA ALA A 119 2.51 6.79 3.10
C ALA A 119 2.90 7.70 4.29
N ILE A 120 2.47 8.97 4.29
CA ILE A 120 2.70 9.91 5.39
C ILE A 120 1.91 9.48 6.63
N VAL A 121 0.61 9.18 6.47
CA VAL A 121 -0.25 8.72 7.57
C VAL A 121 0.26 7.39 8.13
N ALA A 122 0.68 6.46 7.28
CA ALA A 122 1.27 5.19 7.71
C ALA A 122 2.57 5.42 8.52
N LYS A 123 3.42 6.37 8.11
CA LYS A 123 4.60 6.77 8.88
C LYS A 123 4.25 7.35 10.25
N ALA A 124 3.17 8.12 10.35
CA ALA A 124 2.72 8.72 11.62
C ALA A 124 2.15 7.67 12.61
N VAL A 125 1.65 6.54 12.10
CA VAL A 125 1.06 5.46 12.91
C VAL A 125 2.05 4.31 13.18
N ALA A 126 3.16 4.24 12.45
CA ALA A 126 4.20 3.24 12.69
C ALA A 126 4.76 3.39 14.12
N LYS A 127 4.46 2.40 14.98
CA LYS A 127 4.98 2.33 16.35
C LYS A 127 6.52 2.48 16.35
N PRO A 128 7.09 3.21 17.33
CA PRO A 128 8.53 3.22 17.53
C PRO A 128 8.99 1.79 17.81
N ASP A 129 10.14 1.42 17.25
CA ASP A 129 10.75 0.10 17.37
C ASP A 129 10.68 -0.45 18.81
N THR A 130 10.06 -1.61 18.97
CA THR A 130 10.12 -2.43 20.20
C THR A 130 11.53 -3.02 20.35
N LYS A 131 12.54 -2.16 20.48
CA LYS A 131 13.91 -2.54 20.86
C LYS A 131 14.31 -2.06 22.25
N THR A 132 13.47 -1.30 22.95
CA THR A 132 13.81 -0.72 24.26
C THR A 132 13.24 -1.47 25.47
N GLN A 133 12.29 -2.41 25.30
CA GLN A 133 11.70 -3.10 26.46
C GLN A 133 12.60 -4.19 27.07
N THR A 134 13.47 -4.83 26.29
CA THR A 134 14.35 -5.91 26.82
C THR A 134 15.51 -5.38 27.69
N ALA A 135 15.74 -4.06 27.73
CA ALA A 135 16.81 -3.47 28.56
C ALA A 135 16.35 -3.12 29.98
N MET A 136 15.04 -3.08 30.26
CA MET A 136 14.51 -2.78 31.60
C MET A 136 14.09 -4.01 32.40
N GLU A 137 14.07 -5.20 31.80
CA GLU A 137 13.79 -6.47 32.50
C GLU A 137 15.05 -7.08 33.15
N ASN A 138 16.24 -6.54 32.83
CA ASN A 138 17.54 -7.04 33.30
C ASN A 138 18.29 -6.04 34.20
N SER A 139 17.62 -5.05 34.80
CA SER A 139 18.23 -4.10 35.74
C SER A 139 17.56 -4.07 37.10
#